data_AF-A0A328S1G3-F1
#
_entry.id   AF-A0A328S1G3-F1
#
_cell.length_a   1.000
_cell.length_b   1.000
_cell.length_c   1.000
_cell.angle_alpha   90.00
_cell.angle_beta   90.00
_cell.angle_gamma   90.00
#
_symmetry.space_group_name_H-M   'P 1'
#
loop_
_entity.id
_entity.type
_entity.pdbx_description
1 polymer ?
#
loop_
_entity_poly.entity_id
_entity_poly.type
_entity_poly.pdbx_seq_one_letter_code
_entity_poly.pdbx_strand_id
1 'polypeptide(L)'
;MRYRNIYKQNGRYILKKNIYDKTIVYGNFDSLESAIEQRKLLIKNRWHKNSTTGYPRKQHFPKYQVKQTDNGFIVLNKKNGKTFGTYKSYKYAQLIKKILPFHEDDINIRNIERIAHKEFYKYISYNDMTGRYHVIYRGLVRTTHKNLKDALYERDLIVKYDGDEELMCEDPTMVYNYEDEKLPSFEHECENIRYRDENINKYQLEKQIRHHKFVIGSYPTYNLACLIREYLDNKEWDNDEVKHIIKTTRNIHKRDKYIHLHDGRYYVERKVNNKVVIYGIYDDLDLARYVKTNLATHNWQKRLIKKFEKRYYLNKVETKYYYDSTDFFKT
;
A
#
# COMPACT_ATOMS: atom_id res chain seq x y z
N MET A 1 33.85 -21.08 -1.77
CA MET A 1 32.45 -21.05 -1.29
C MET A 1 32.15 -19.70 -0.65
N ARG A 2 31.02 -19.05 -0.99
CA ARG A 2 30.53 -17.88 -0.23
C ARG A 2 29.68 -18.36 0.94
N TYR A 3 30.11 -18.10 2.17
CA TYR A 3 29.33 -18.43 3.37
C TYR A 3 28.21 -17.40 3.52
N ARG A 4 26.95 -17.80 3.26
CA ARG A 4 25.79 -16.90 3.41
C ARG A 4 25.75 -16.31 4.83
N ASN A 5 25.61 -14.99 4.93
CA ASN A 5 25.51 -14.20 6.16
C ASN A 5 26.83 -14.01 6.95
N ILE A 6 27.95 -14.55 6.49
CA ILE A 6 29.27 -14.38 7.13
C ILE A 6 30.16 -13.56 6.20
N TYR A 7 30.78 -12.51 6.74
CA TYR A 7 31.57 -11.54 5.98
C TYR A 7 32.93 -11.36 6.65
N LYS A 8 34.03 -11.42 5.89
CA LYS A 8 35.37 -11.17 6.43
C LYS A 8 35.66 -9.67 6.37
N GLN A 9 35.99 -9.05 7.50
CA GLN A 9 36.32 -7.62 7.60
C GLN A 9 37.39 -7.43 8.69
N ASN A 10 38.49 -6.74 8.34
CA ASN A 10 39.59 -6.43 9.24
C ASN A 10 40.14 -7.66 9.99
N GLY A 11 40.36 -8.76 9.27
CA GLY A 11 40.88 -10.01 9.84
C GLY A 11 39.87 -10.83 10.64
N ARG A 12 38.65 -10.33 10.88
CA ARG A 12 37.60 -11.01 11.64
C ARG A 12 36.40 -11.38 10.77
N TYR A 13 35.53 -12.25 11.29
CA TYR A 13 34.35 -12.77 10.61
C TYR A 13 33.09 -12.20 11.26
N ILE A 14 32.36 -11.36 10.53
CA ILE A 14 31.12 -10.72 10.98
C ILE A 14 29.93 -11.56 10.54
N LEU A 15 29.11 -12.00 11.49
CA LEU A 15 27.82 -12.64 11.22
C LEU A 15 26.72 -11.57 11.23
N LYS A 16 26.12 -11.32 10.07
CA LYS A 16 25.00 -10.39 9.95
C LYS A 16 23.94 -10.90 8.97
N LYS A 17 22.68 -10.58 9.22
CA LYS A 17 21.56 -11.03 8.38
C LYS A 17 20.52 -9.91 8.23
N ASN A 18 19.96 -9.81 7.03
CA ASN A 18 18.81 -8.97 6.77
C ASN A 18 17.52 -9.74 7.08
N ILE A 19 16.70 -9.20 7.97
CA ILE A 19 15.42 -9.76 8.40
C ILE A 19 14.43 -8.60 8.46
N TYR A 20 13.32 -8.67 7.72
CA TYR A 20 12.26 -7.65 7.71
C TYR A 20 12.81 -6.22 7.51
N ASP A 21 13.59 -6.02 6.45
CA ASP A 21 14.24 -4.74 6.10
C ASP A 21 15.23 -4.19 7.16
N LYS A 22 15.59 -4.99 8.19
CA LYS A 22 16.60 -4.65 9.19
C LYS A 22 17.84 -5.52 9.05
N THR A 23 19.01 -4.88 9.00
CA THR A 23 20.31 -5.56 9.06
C THR A 23 20.68 -5.79 10.52
N ILE A 24 20.76 -7.04 10.93
CA ILE A 24 21.10 -7.40 12.31
C ILE A 24 22.50 -7.98 12.34
N VAL A 25 23.36 -7.39 13.17
CA VAL A 25 24.68 -7.92 13.48
C VAL A 25 24.56 -8.82 14.71
N TYR A 26 25.01 -10.07 14.55
CA TYR A 26 24.94 -11.11 15.56
C TYR A 26 26.28 -11.29 16.28
N GLY A 27 27.38 -10.88 15.69
CA GLY A 27 28.68 -10.92 16.37
C GLY A 27 29.83 -10.75 15.40
N ASN A 28 31.01 -10.61 15.99
CA ASN A 28 32.29 -10.56 15.31
C ASN A 28 33.18 -11.67 15.90
N PHE A 29 33.69 -12.56 15.05
CA PHE A 29 34.36 -13.80 15.44
C PHE A 29 35.79 -13.83 14.91
N ASP A 30 36.71 -14.39 15.67
CA ASP A 30 38.13 -14.48 15.27
C ASP A 30 38.37 -15.58 14.23
N SER A 31 37.51 -16.60 14.22
CA SER A 31 37.57 -17.71 13.26
C SER A 31 36.28 -17.85 12.47
N LEU A 32 36.43 -18.38 11.25
CA LEU A 32 35.30 -18.73 10.39
C LEU A 32 34.43 -19.83 11.01
N GLU A 33 35.07 -20.79 11.67
CA GLU A 33 34.41 -21.94 12.30
C GLU A 33 33.47 -21.49 13.43
N SER A 34 33.91 -20.59 14.32
CA SER A 34 33.05 -20.03 15.37
C SER A 34 31.86 -19.26 14.79
N ALA A 35 32.05 -18.52 13.69
CA ALA A 35 30.95 -17.84 13.00
C ALA A 35 29.96 -18.83 12.37
N ILE A 36 30.44 -19.97 11.84
CA ILE A 36 29.60 -21.03 11.27
C ILE A 36 28.76 -21.71 12.36
N GLU A 37 29.36 -22.06 13.50
CA GLU A 37 28.65 -22.69 14.61
C GLU A 37 27.57 -21.76 15.18
N GLN A 38 27.90 -20.49 15.41
CA GLN A 38 26.91 -19.52 15.86
C GLN A 38 25.78 -19.35 14.83
N ARG A 39 26.11 -19.37 13.53
CA ARG A 39 25.10 -19.31 12.46
C ARG A 39 24.17 -20.53 12.49
N LYS A 40 24.69 -21.75 12.68
CA LYS A 40 23.85 -22.97 12.80
C LYS A 40 22.90 -22.84 13.99
N LEU A 41 23.41 -22.38 15.14
CA LEU A 41 22.61 -22.16 16.35
C LEU A 41 21.50 -21.12 16.13
N LEU A 42 21.81 -20.01 15.45
CA LEU A 42 20.83 -18.99 15.09
C LEU A 42 19.79 -19.51 14.09
N ILE A 43 20.17 -20.30 13.09
CA ILE A 43 19.21 -20.92 12.15
C ILE A 43 18.21 -21.78 12.90
N LYS A 44 18.69 -22.67 13.80
CA LYS A 44 17.83 -23.54 14.63
C LYS A 44 16.86 -22.74 15.51
N ASN A 45 17.27 -21.56 15.97
CA ASN A 45 16.48 -20.68 16.84
C ASN A 45 15.79 -19.53 16.10
N ARG A 46 15.53 -19.67 14.78
CA ARG A 46 14.84 -18.67 13.95
C ARG A 46 15.45 -17.25 14.09
N TRP A 47 16.78 -17.19 14.20
CA TRP A 47 17.57 -15.98 14.28
C TRP A 47 17.28 -15.07 15.48
N HIS A 48 16.65 -15.58 16.55
CA HIS A 48 16.39 -14.81 17.76
C HIS A 48 17.61 -14.75 18.68
N LYS A 49 17.96 -13.55 19.16
CA LYS A 49 18.91 -13.38 20.27
C LYS A 49 18.23 -13.72 21.59
N ASN A 50 18.70 -14.76 22.25
CA ASN A 50 18.19 -15.24 23.54
C ASN A 50 19.30 -16.05 24.28
N SER A 51 18.96 -16.65 25.42
CA SER A 51 19.88 -17.47 26.21
C SER A 51 20.34 -18.71 25.44
N THR A 52 19.44 -19.36 24.70
CA THR A 52 19.74 -20.56 23.90
C THR A 52 20.71 -20.26 22.75
N THR A 53 20.75 -19.02 22.26
CA THR A 53 21.71 -18.57 21.24
C THR A 53 22.96 -17.91 21.84
N GLY A 54 23.17 -18.00 23.16
CA GLY A 54 24.38 -17.55 23.84
C GLY A 54 24.47 -16.03 24.06
N TYR A 55 23.39 -15.28 23.83
CA TYR A 55 23.39 -13.84 24.03
C TYR A 55 23.10 -13.47 25.49
N PRO A 56 23.73 -12.42 26.04
CA PRO A 56 23.42 -11.92 27.37
C PRO A 56 22.02 -11.28 27.39
N ARG A 57 21.36 -11.27 28.56
CA ARG A 57 19.98 -10.78 28.73
C ARG A 57 19.73 -9.38 28.15
N LYS A 58 20.74 -8.50 28.19
CA LYS A 58 20.69 -7.14 27.63
C LYS A 58 20.58 -7.08 26.09
N GLN A 59 20.92 -8.16 25.40
CA GLN A 59 20.84 -8.28 23.94
C GLN A 59 19.70 -9.20 23.50
N HIS A 60 18.87 -9.69 24.42
CA HIS A 60 17.74 -10.53 24.07
C HIS A 60 16.69 -9.71 23.34
N PHE A 61 16.13 -10.27 22.29
CA PHE A 61 15.02 -9.60 21.62
C PHE A 61 13.79 -9.51 22.53
N PRO A 62 13.02 -8.41 22.47
CA PRO A 62 11.79 -8.27 23.23
C PRO A 62 10.79 -9.39 22.88
N LYS A 63 10.05 -9.85 23.89
CA LYS A 63 9.01 -10.86 23.72
C LYS A 63 7.64 -10.19 23.59
N TYR A 64 6.88 -10.61 22.60
CA TYR A 64 5.52 -10.11 22.33
C TYR A 64 4.50 -11.23 22.48
N GLN A 65 3.26 -10.86 22.78
CA GLN A 65 2.12 -11.78 22.82
C GLN A 65 0.92 -11.21 22.07
N VAL A 66 0.11 -12.12 21.55
CA VAL A 66 -1.21 -11.81 20.98
C VAL A 66 -2.24 -12.15 22.05
N LYS A 67 -3.15 -11.22 22.35
CA LYS A 67 -4.27 -11.43 23.26
C LYS A 67 -5.57 -11.15 22.51
N GLN A 68 -6.57 -12.01 22.68
CA GLN A 68 -7.91 -11.79 22.13
C GLN A 68 -8.69 -10.78 22.97
N THR A 69 -9.51 -9.99 22.30
CA THR A 69 -10.38 -8.94 22.83
C THR A 69 -11.68 -8.94 22.02
N ASP A 70 -12.72 -8.27 22.51
CA ASP A 70 -14.00 -8.14 21.80
C ASP A 70 -13.84 -7.51 20.40
N ASN A 71 -12.81 -6.69 20.24
CA ASN A 71 -12.51 -5.97 19.01
C ASN A 71 -11.47 -6.67 18.11
N GLY A 72 -11.05 -7.89 18.44
CA GLY A 72 -10.06 -8.66 17.67
C GLY A 72 -8.84 -9.04 18.52
N PHE A 73 -7.64 -8.95 17.95
CA PHE A 73 -6.40 -9.43 18.53
C PHE A 73 -5.41 -8.30 18.72
N ILE A 74 -5.02 -8.04 19.97
CA ILE A 74 -4.02 -7.04 20.31
C ILE A 74 -2.63 -7.67 20.38
N VAL A 75 -1.62 -6.99 19.84
CA VAL A 75 -0.22 -7.37 20.02
C VAL A 75 0.42 -6.49 21.08
N LEU A 76 0.99 -7.08 22.12
CA LEU A 76 1.57 -6.34 23.23
C LEU A 76 2.94 -6.87 23.66
N ASN A 77 3.80 -5.97 24.12
CA ASN A 77 5.12 -6.30 24.65
C ASN A 77 5.00 -6.83 26.09
N LYS A 78 5.55 -8.03 26.34
CA LYS A 78 5.43 -8.71 27.63
C LYS A 78 6.13 -7.98 28.79
N LYS A 79 7.14 -7.15 28.50
CA LYS A 79 7.95 -6.48 29.53
C LYS A 79 7.26 -5.24 30.09
N ASN A 80 6.63 -4.44 29.23
CA ASN A 80 6.08 -3.12 29.61
C ASN A 80 4.57 -2.98 29.33
N GLY A 81 3.91 -3.99 28.77
CA GLY A 81 2.48 -3.97 28.47
C GLY A 81 2.09 -3.10 27.27
N LYS A 82 3.04 -2.40 26.61
CA LYS A 82 2.76 -1.51 25.47
C LYS A 82 2.10 -2.30 24.35
N THR A 83 1.02 -1.75 23.79
CA THR A 83 0.29 -2.32 22.65
C THR A 83 0.79 -1.75 21.33
N PHE A 84 0.69 -2.55 20.27
CA PHE A 84 1.20 -2.24 18.92
C PHE A 84 0.10 -2.40 17.88
N GLY A 85 -1.15 -2.12 18.26
CA GLY A 85 -2.31 -2.22 17.38
C GLY A 85 -3.25 -3.37 17.72
N THR A 86 -4.44 -3.27 17.14
CA THR A 86 -5.54 -4.24 17.24
C THR A 86 -5.86 -4.71 15.84
N TYR A 87 -5.82 -6.03 15.63
CA TYR A 87 -5.95 -6.65 14.32
C TYR A 87 -7.12 -7.61 14.31
N LYS A 88 -7.83 -7.74 13.19
CA LYS A 88 -9.00 -8.61 13.12
C LYS A 88 -8.68 -10.07 12.80
N SER A 89 -7.52 -10.34 12.19
CA SER A 89 -7.02 -11.69 11.94
C SER A 89 -5.99 -12.10 12.99
N TYR A 90 -6.17 -13.29 13.59
CA TYR A 90 -5.21 -13.82 14.55
C TYR A 90 -3.87 -14.14 13.88
N LYS A 91 -3.91 -14.74 12.69
CA LYS A 91 -2.71 -15.02 11.90
C LYS A 91 -1.94 -13.75 11.55
N TYR A 92 -2.63 -12.67 11.18
CA TYR A 92 -2.00 -11.38 10.94
C TYR A 92 -1.35 -10.83 12.22
N ALA A 93 -2.04 -10.89 13.37
CA ALA A 93 -1.47 -10.48 14.66
C ALA A 93 -0.24 -11.32 15.06
N GLN A 94 -0.24 -12.64 14.78
CA GLN A 94 0.93 -13.50 15.01
C GLN A 94 2.11 -13.10 14.12
N LEU A 95 1.84 -12.65 12.89
CA LEU A 95 2.88 -12.16 11.99
C LEU A 95 3.50 -10.85 12.50
N ILE A 96 2.67 -9.91 12.96
CA ILE A 96 3.14 -8.68 13.62
C ILE A 96 4.02 -9.02 14.83
N LYS A 97 3.55 -9.93 15.70
CA LYS A 97 4.31 -10.45 16.85
C LYS A 97 5.66 -11.06 16.44
N LYS A 98 5.74 -11.71 15.28
CA LYS A 98 6.96 -12.33 14.74
C LYS A 98 7.96 -11.29 14.21
N ILE A 99 7.48 -10.15 13.70
CA ILE A 99 8.31 -9.11 13.08
C ILE A 99 8.87 -8.14 14.13
N LEU A 100 8.04 -7.71 15.09
CA LEU A 100 8.39 -6.72 16.13
C LEU A 100 9.75 -6.94 16.83
N PRO A 101 10.17 -8.17 17.22
CA PRO A 101 11.44 -8.40 17.89
C PRO A 101 12.67 -7.85 17.15
N PHE A 102 12.61 -7.80 15.82
CA PHE A 102 13.74 -7.40 14.97
C PHE A 102 13.89 -5.88 14.79
N HIS A 103 12.92 -5.10 15.30
CA HIS A 103 12.93 -3.64 15.24
C HIS A 103 13.35 -2.98 16.57
N GLU A 104 13.52 -3.77 17.65
CA GLU A 104 14.00 -3.35 18.98
C GLU A 104 13.42 -2.00 19.44
N ASP A 105 14.21 -0.93 19.43
CA ASP A 105 13.81 0.41 19.89
C ASP A 105 13.26 1.32 18.76
N ASP A 106 13.49 0.96 17.48
CA ASP A 106 13.07 1.70 16.28
C ASP A 106 11.77 1.14 15.69
N ILE A 107 10.73 1.11 16.54
CA ILE A 107 9.43 0.57 16.16
C ILE A 107 8.57 1.66 15.51
N ASN A 108 8.54 1.65 14.18
CA ASN A 108 7.52 2.32 13.38
C ASN A 108 6.42 1.31 12.99
N ILE A 109 5.27 1.39 13.66
CA ILE A 109 4.20 0.39 13.48
C ILE A 109 3.68 0.31 12.05
N ARG A 110 3.57 1.45 11.35
CA ARG A 110 3.12 1.48 9.94
C ARG A 110 4.06 0.70 9.03
N ASN A 111 5.36 0.81 9.25
CA ASN A 111 6.34 0.04 8.48
C ASN A 111 6.27 -1.46 8.79
N ILE A 112 6.04 -1.82 10.07
CA ILE A 112 5.87 -3.21 10.48
C ILE A 112 4.61 -3.81 9.86
N GLU A 113 3.50 -3.07 9.87
CA GLU A 113 2.25 -3.45 9.19
C GLU A 113 2.48 -3.64 7.69
N ARG A 114 3.19 -2.72 7.01
CA ARG A 114 3.56 -2.88 5.60
C ARG A 114 4.34 -4.17 5.33
N ILE A 115 5.32 -4.50 6.18
CA ILE A 115 6.11 -5.74 6.05
C ILE A 115 5.23 -6.97 6.33
N ALA A 116 4.41 -6.92 7.37
CA ALA A 116 3.47 -7.98 7.70
C ALA A 116 2.47 -8.20 6.57
N HIS A 117 1.99 -7.15 5.92
CA HIS A 117 1.10 -7.24 4.78
C HIS A 117 1.72 -8.01 3.62
N LYS A 118 2.96 -7.64 3.23
CA LYS A 118 3.72 -8.33 2.19
C LYS A 118 3.97 -9.80 2.53
N GLU A 119 4.28 -10.10 3.78
CA GLU A 119 4.50 -11.47 4.23
C GLU A 119 3.19 -12.26 4.38
N PHE A 120 2.08 -11.61 4.74
CA PHE A 120 0.77 -12.24 4.87
C PHE A 120 0.20 -12.65 3.52
N TYR A 121 0.48 -11.90 2.46
CA TYR A 121 0.08 -12.23 1.09
C TYR A 121 1.22 -12.78 0.23
N LYS A 122 2.33 -13.14 0.86
CA LYS A 122 3.42 -13.82 0.18
C LYS A 122 2.87 -15.05 -0.53
N TYR A 123 3.31 -15.25 -1.76
CA TYR A 123 2.86 -16.34 -2.65
C TYR A 123 1.44 -16.19 -3.19
N ILE A 124 0.74 -15.09 -2.93
CA ILE A 124 -0.53 -14.79 -3.57
C ILE A 124 -0.30 -13.66 -4.57
N SER A 125 -0.79 -13.84 -5.79
CA SER A 125 -0.99 -12.73 -6.73
C SER A 125 -2.44 -12.78 -7.22
N TYR A 126 -2.88 -11.72 -7.89
CA TYR A 126 -4.19 -11.69 -8.52
C TYR A 126 -4.01 -11.40 -10.01
N ASN A 127 -4.73 -12.14 -10.83
CA ASN A 127 -4.77 -11.95 -12.27
C ASN A 127 -6.06 -11.22 -12.62
N ASP A 128 -5.92 -9.92 -12.91
CA ASP A 128 -7.04 -9.05 -13.26
C ASP A 128 -7.81 -9.54 -14.49
N MET A 129 -7.14 -10.15 -15.49
CA MET A 129 -7.79 -10.62 -16.72
C MET A 129 -8.72 -11.81 -16.48
N THR A 130 -8.36 -12.70 -15.54
CA THR A 130 -9.15 -13.90 -15.24
C THR A 130 -10.04 -13.74 -14.02
N GLY A 131 -9.84 -12.66 -13.25
CA GLY A 131 -10.51 -12.43 -11.97
C GLY A 131 -10.16 -13.50 -10.93
N ARG A 132 -8.93 -14.04 -10.96
CA ARG A 132 -8.51 -15.17 -10.11
C ARG A 132 -7.25 -14.85 -9.32
N TYR A 133 -7.23 -15.32 -8.08
CA TYR A 133 -6.04 -15.38 -7.24
C TYR A 133 -5.17 -16.54 -7.68
N HIS A 134 -3.87 -16.30 -7.86
CA HIS A 134 -2.88 -17.33 -8.14
C HIS A 134 -2.07 -17.60 -6.89
N VAL A 135 -1.86 -18.87 -6.57
CA VAL A 135 -0.90 -19.30 -5.55
C VAL A 135 0.43 -19.62 -6.23
N ILE A 136 1.43 -18.77 -6.02
CA ILE A 136 2.75 -18.87 -6.66
C ILE A 136 3.76 -19.38 -5.65
N TYR A 137 4.29 -20.58 -5.86
CA TYR A 137 5.33 -21.16 -5.01
C TYR A 137 6.53 -21.61 -5.84
N ARG A 138 7.74 -21.24 -5.40
CA ARG A 138 9.00 -21.46 -6.14
C ARG A 138 8.99 -20.92 -7.59
N GLY A 139 8.28 -19.82 -7.81
CA GLY A 139 8.20 -19.15 -9.12
C GLY A 139 7.19 -19.75 -10.08
N LEU A 140 6.44 -20.77 -9.68
CA LEU A 140 5.40 -21.41 -10.50
C LEU A 140 4.01 -21.15 -9.90
N VAL A 141 3.02 -20.92 -10.76
CA VAL A 141 1.61 -20.92 -10.37
C VAL A 141 1.23 -22.37 -10.10
N ARG A 142 0.86 -22.68 -8.85
CA ARG A 142 0.45 -24.01 -8.42
C ARG A 142 -1.04 -24.21 -8.57
N THR A 143 -1.83 -23.23 -8.13
CA THR A 143 -3.29 -23.29 -8.17
C THR A 143 -3.86 -21.90 -8.43
N THR A 144 -5.11 -21.86 -8.89
CA THR A 144 -5.86 -20.63 -9.14
C THR A 144 -7.23 -20.69 -8.49
N HIS A 145 -7.67 -19.62 -7.84
CA HIS A 145 -8.90 -19.58 -7.04
C HIS A 145 -9.71 -18.34 -7.36
N LYS A 146 -11.03 -18.43 -7.25
CA LYS A 146 -11.91 -17.25 -7.34
C LYS A 146 -11.94 -16.45 -6.04
N ASN A 147 -11.82 -17.14 -4.89
CA ASN A 147 -11.86 -16.54 -3.57
C ASN A 147 -10.44 -16.41 -2.99
N LEU A 148 -10.18 -15.28 -2.31
CA LEU A 148 -8.92 -15.05 -1.62
C LEU A 148 -8.70 -16.04 -0.46
N LYS A 149 -9.74 -16.39 0.29
CA LYS A 149 -9.64 -17.32 1.43
C LYS A 149 -9.19 -18.71 0.97
N ASP A 150 -9.77 -19.22 -0.11
CA ASP A 150 -9.37 -20.50 -0.72
C ASP A 150 -7.90 -20.45 -1.16
N ALA A 151 -7.49 -19.36 -1.81
CA ALA A 151 -6.09 -19.17 -2.20
C ALA A 151 -5.14 -19.13 -0.99
N LEU A 152 -5.53 -18.47 0.10
CA LEU A 152 -4.75 -18.40 1.34
C LEU A 152 -4.64 -19.76 2.03
N TYR A 153 -5.73 -20.53 2.04
CA TYR A 153 -5.78 -21.89 2.57
C TYR A 153 -4.83 -22.80 1.78
N GLU A 154 -4.98 -22.82 0.46
CA GLU A 154 -4.17 -23.63 -0.44
C GLU A 154 -2.69 -23.27 -0.36
N ARG A 155 -2.37 -21.98 -0.28
CA ARG A 155 -1.02 -21.51 -0.04
C ARG A 155 -0.43 -22.09 1.24
N ASP A 156 -1.19 -22.09 2.33
CA ASP A 156 -0.68 -22.58 3.61
C ASP A 156 -0.38 -24.08 3.57
N LEU A 157 -1.20 -24.87 2.88
CA LEU A 157 -0.92 -26.28 2.59
C LEU A 157 0.37 -26.43 1.79
N ILE A 158 0.48 -25.74 0.64
CA ILE A 158 1.67 -25.79 -0.22
C ILE A 158 2.94 -25.41 0.54
N VAL A 159 2.89 -24.38 1.39
CA VAL A 159 4.05 -23.96 2.20
C VAL A 159 4.37 -24.98 3.30
N LYS A 160 3.37 -25.61 3.92
CA LYS A 160 3.56 -26.62 4.98
C LYS A 160 4.29 -27.86 4.45
N TYR A 161 3.88 -28.36 3.28
CA TYR A 161 4.45 -29.57 2.68
C TYR A 161 5.45 -29.28 1.55
N ASP A 162 5.92 -28.03 1.44
CA ASP A 162 6.91 -27.62 0.45
C ASP A 162 6.53 -27.92 -1.02
N GLY A 163 5.22 -27.97 -1.30
CA GLY A 163 4.63 -28.28 -2.60
C GLY A 163 4.59 -29.76 -2.96
N ASP A 164 4.72 -30.65 -1.98
CA ASP A 164 4.49 -32.09 -2.13
C ASP A 164 2.98 -32.39 -2.11
N GLU A 165 2.42 -32.71 -3.27
CA GLU A 165 0.99 -32.91 -3.48
C GLU A 165 0.48 -34.21 -2.82
N GLU A 166 1.33 -35.23 -2.69
CA GLU A 166 0.96 -36.50 -2.06
C GLU A 166 0.77 -36.28 -0.56
N LEU A 167 1.75 -35.64 0.10
CA LEU A 167 1.65 -35.28 1.52
C LEU A 167 0.49 -34.31 1.81
N MET A 168 0.16 -33.43 0.87
CA MET A 168 -1.01 -32.54 0.98
C MET A 168 -2.33 -33.31 1.03
N CYS A 169 -2.44 -34.42 0.29
CA CYS A 169 -3.64 -35.25 0.25
C CYS A 169 -3.76 -36.18 1.47
N GLU A 170 -2.62 -36.66 1.98
CA GLU A 170 -2.58 -37.65 3.05
C GLU A 170 -2.79 -37.08 4.45
N ASP A 171 -2.46 -35.81 4.69
CA ASP A 171 -2.63 -35.17 5.99
C ASP A 171 -3.87 -34.25 6.00
N PRO A 172 -5.00 -34.70 6.60
CA PRO A 172 -6.25 -33.97 6.64
C PRO A 172 -6.24 -32.80 7.64
N THR A 173 -5.10 -32.46 8.26
CA THR A 173 -5.07 -31.33 9.20
C THR A 173 -5.31 -30.01 8.47
N MET A 174 -6.41 -29.34 8.86
CA MET A 174 -6.62 -27.93 8.54
C MET A 174 -5.41 -27.11 8.98
N VAL A 175 -4.77 -26.42 8.04
CA VAL A 175 -3.60 -25.57 8.34
C VAL A 175 -4.04 -24.27 9.01
N TYR A 176 -5.14 -23.69 8.54
CA TYR A 176 -5.77 -22.51 9.12
C TYR A 176 -7.18 -22.30 8.55
N ASN A 177 -8.15 -21.91 9.38
CA ASN A 177 -9.49 -21.54 8.89
C ASN A 177 -9.62 -20.00 8.77
N TYR A 178 -9.97 -19.52 7.58
CA TYR A 178 -10.16 -18.09 7.30
C TYR A 178 -11.63 -17.65 7.26
N GLU A 179 -12.59 -18.56 7.44
CA GLU A 179 -14.00 -18.25 7.22
C GLU A 179 -14.55 -17.17 8.15
N ASP A 180 -14.18 -17.22 9.43
CA ASP A 180 -14.66 -16.28 10.43
C ASP A 180 -13.74 -15.06 10.61
N GLU A 181 -12.66 -14.95 9.83
CA GLU A 181 -11.69 -13.86 9.97
C GLU A 181 -11.94 -12.71 9.00
N LYS A 182 -11.89 -11.49 9.53
CA LYS A 182 -11.72 -10.30 8.69
C LYS A 182 -10.25 -10.16 8.32
N LEU A 183 -9.95 -10.50 7.08
CA LEU A 183 -8.62 -10.40 6.48
C LEU A 183 -8.17 -8.93 6.40
N PRO A 184 -6.85 -8.66 6.40
CA PRO A 184 -6.33 -7.41 5.87
C PRO A 184 -6.87 -7.13 4.46
N SER A 185 -6.83 -5.88 3.99
CA SER A 185 -7.12 -5.61 2.58
C SER A 185 -6.13 -6.38 1.70
N PHE A 186 -6.57 -7.01 0.62
CA PHE A 186 -5.62 -7.42 -0.41
C PHE A 186 -5.49 -6.25 -1.38
N GLU A 187 -4.47 -5.42 -1.20
CA GLU A 187 -4.21 -4.34 -2.15
C GLU A 187 -3.68 -4.94 -3.44
N HIS A 188 -4.54 -4.95 -4.48
CA HIS A 188 -4.05 -5.08 -5.84
C HIS A 188 -3.22 -3.82 -6.11
N GLU A 189 -1.91 -3.98 -6.34
CA GLU A 189 -1.20 -2.94 -7.09
C GLU A 189 -1.92 -2.86 -8.43
N CYS A 190 -2.76 -1.84 -8.59
CA CYS A 190 -3.45 -1.56 -9.82
C CYS A 190 -2.34 -1.27 -10.83
N GLU A 191 -1.99 -2.29 -11.62
CA GLU A 191 -1.07 -2.13 -12.73
C GLU A 191 -1.53 -0.95 -13.56
N ASN A 192 -0.59 -0.24 -14.18
CA ASN A 192 -0.84 0.96 -14.99
C ASN A 192 -1.14 2.26 -14.20
N ILE A 193 -1.04 2.28 -12.86
CA ILE A 193 -1.19 3.52 -12.08
C ILE A 193 0.17 3.99 -11.54
N ARG A 194 0.58 5.21 -11.91
CA ARG A 194 1.81 5.85 -11.43
C ARG A 194 1.53 7.03 -10.52
N TYR A 195 2.25 7.10 -9.40
CA TYR A 195 2.25 8.28 -8.54
C TYR A 195 3.10 9.40 -9.14
N ARG A 196 2.59 10.64 -9.11
CA ARG A 196 3.29 11.87 -9.49
C ARG A 196 3.04 12.94 -8.43
N ASP A 197 4.05 13.22 -7.62
CA ASP A 197 3.94 14.08 -6.44
C ASP A 197 3.66 15.56 -6.77
N GLU A 198 4.02 16.00 -7.98
CA GLU A 198 3.96 17.39 -8.42
C GLU A 198 2.56 17.90 -8.79
N ASN A 199 1.53 17.05 -8.76
CA ASN A 199 0.18 17.39 -9.25
C ASN A 199 -0.91 17.19 -8.18
N ILE A 200 -1.97 17.99 -8.23
CA ILE A 200 -3.21 17.76 -7.46
C ILE A 200 -3.82 16.38 -7.82
N ASN A 201 -3.63 15.96 -9.07
CA ASN A 201 -4.02 14.66 -9.59
C ASN A 201 -2.82 13.70 -9.58
N LYS A 202 -2.53 13.18 -8.38
CA LYS A 202 -1.30 12.43 -8.08
C LYS A 202 -1.23 11.05 -8.72
N TYR A 203 -2.34 10.48 -9.16
CA TYR A 203 -2.41 9.10 -9.63
C TYR A 203 -2.72 9.06 -11.13
N GLN A 204 -1.71 8.77 -11.94
CA GLN A 204 -1.83 8.74 -13.40
C GLN A 204 -2.09 7.32 -13.89
N LEU A 205 -3.22 7.10 -14.56
CA LEU A 205 -3.56 5.84 -15.22
C LEU A 205 -3.01 5.82 -16.65
N GLU A 206 -2.24 4.80 -16.99
CA GLU A 206 -1.48 4.71 -18.24
C GLU A 206 -1.49 3.29 -18.81
N LYS A 207 -2.11 3.03 -19.95
CA LYS A 207 -2.04 1.71 -20.59
C LYS A 207 -0.85 1.59 -21.52
N GLN A 208 -0.12 0.49 -21.42
CA GLN A 208 0.91 0.12 -22.40
C GLN A 208 0.32 -0.82 -23.46
N ILE A 209 0.48 -0.46 -24.73
CA ILE A 209 0.12 -1.30 -25.88
C ILE A 209 1.37 -1.43 -26.74
N ARG A 210 1.97 -2.64 -26.76
CA ARG A 210 3.28 -2.90 -27.37
C ARG A 210 4.35 -1.95 -26.80
N HIS A 211 4.92 -1.09 -27.64
CA HIS A 211 5.93 -0.09 -27.26
C HIS A 211 5.34 1.31 -27.01
N HIS A 212 4.03 1.49 -27.16
CA HIS A 212 3.36 2.77 -27.00
C HIS A 212 2.64 2.85 -25.67
N LYS A 213 2.78 4.01 -25.02
CA LYS A 213 2.19 4.28 -23.72
C LYS A 213 1.11 5.34 -23.85
N PHE A 214 -0.10 5.01 -23.41
CA PHE A 214 -1.27 5.87 -23.52
C PHE A 214 -1.69 6.34 -22.13
N VAL A 215 -1.66 7.65 -21.92
CA VAL A 215 -2.16 8.26 -20.68
C VAL A 215 -3.67 8.42 -20.80
N ILE A 216 -4.39 7.73 -19.93
CA ILE A 216 -5.86 7.76 -19.88
C ILE A 216 -6.33 8.97 -19.09
N GLY A 217 -5.67 9.23 -17.95
CA GLY A 217 -6.05 10.32 -17.09
C GLY A 217 -5.17 10.41 -15.85
N SER A 218 -5.35 11.47 -15.10
CA SER A 218 -4.75 11.65 -13.78
C SER A 218 -5.83 11.99 -12.77
N TYR A 219 -5.78 11.33 -11.62
CA TYR A 219 -6.84 11.36 -10.62
C TYR A 219 -6.29 11.77 -9.25
N PRO A 220 -7.12 12.40 -8.41
CA PRO A 220 -6.70 12.89 -7.09
C PRO A 220 -6.44 11.76 -6.08
N THR A 221 -7.12 10.62 -6.23
CA THR A 221 -7.00 9.47 -5.31
C THR A 221 -6.65 8.19 -6.06
N TYR A 222 -5.92 7.29 -5.39
CA TYR A 222 -5.60 5.96 -5.93
C TYR A 222 -6.87 5.15 -6.21
N ASN A 223 -7.84 5.18 -5.29
CA ASN A 223 -9.08 4.43 -5.40
C ASN A 223 -9.90 4.83 -6.65
N LEU A 224 -9.98 6.12 -6.96
CA LEU A 224 -10.68 6.57 -8.17
C LEU A 224 -9.95 6.11 -9.44
N ALA A 225 -8.61 6.16 -9.43
CA ALA A 225 -7.81 5.67 -10.54
C ALA A 225 -8.01 4.15 -10.77
N CYS A 226 -8.10 3.36 -9.68
CA CYS A 226 -8.42 1.93 -9.75
C CYS A 226 -9.85 1.67 -10.24
N LEU A 227 -10.84 2.44 -9.76
CA LEU A 227 -12.24 2.28 -10.18
C LEU A 227 -12.40 2.52 -11.70
N ILE A 228 -11.73 3.54 -12.23
CA ILE A 228 -11.75 3.82 -13.67
C ILE A 228 -11.00 2.74 -14.45
N ARG A 229 -9.90 2.20 -13.91
CA ARG A 229 -9.21 1.06 -14.53
C ARG A 229 -10.12 -0.17 -14.60
N GLU A 230 -10.74 -0.54 -13.48
CA GLU A 230 -11.65 -1.70 -13.40
C GLU A 230 -12.82 -1.56 -14.38
N TYR A 231 -13.39 -0.36 -14.52
CA TYR A 231 -14.39 -0.09 -15.54
C TYR A 231 -13.87 -0.34 -16.96
N LEU A 232 -12.66 0.13 -17.29
CA LEU A 232 -12.07 -0.09 -18.60
C LEU A 232 -11.69 -1.56 -18.83
N ASP A 233 -11.20 -2.26 -17.81
CA ASP A 233 -10.94 -3.71 -17.86
C ASP A 233 -12.23 -4.49 -18.17
N ASN A 234 -13.33 -4.17 -17.48
CA ASN A 234 -14.65 -4.77 -17.71
C ASN A 234 -15.24 -4.47 -19.10
N LYS A 235 -14.75 -3.43 -19.77
CA LYS A 235 -15.11 -3.06 -21.14
C LYS A 235 -14.05 -3.49 -22.15
N GLU A 236 -13.12 -4.36 -21.76
CA GLU A 236 -12.00 -4.84 -22.59
C GLU A 236 -11.18 -3.70 -23.22
N TRP A 237 -11.18 -2.53 -22.57
CA TRP A 237 -10.59 -1.30 -23.07
C TRP A 237 -11.10 -0.87 -24.44
N ASP A 238 -12.40 -1.01 -24.64
CA ASP A 238 -13.09 -0.46 -25.79
C ASP A 238 -12.63 0.99 -26.07
N ASN A 239 -12.33 1.25 -27.35
CA ASN A 239 -11.71 2.51 -27.75
C ASN A 239 -12.63 3.71 -27.49
N ASP A 240 -13.95 3.53 -27.57
CA ASP A 240 -14.90 4.62 -27.39
C ASP A 240 -15.12 4.90 -25.91
N GLU A 241 -15.11 3.88 -25.04
CA GLU A 241 -15.08 4.08 -23.59
C GLU A 241 -13.79 4.72 -23.11
N VAL A 242 -12.62 4.31 -23.64
CA VAL A 242 -11.34 4.97 -23.34
C VAL A 242 -11.38 6.45 -23.74
N LYS A 243 -11.86 6.78 -24.95
CA LYS A 243 -12.01 8.16 -25.40
C LYS A 243 -13.00 8.94 -24.54
N HIS A 244 -14.09 8.31 -24.09
CA HIS A 244 -15.07 8.91 -23.20
C HIS A 244 -14.42 9.30 -21.87
N ILE A 245 -13.73 8.38 -21.21
CA ILE A 245 -13.01 8.63 -19.95
C ILE A 245 -11.96 9.73 -20.11
N ILE A 246 -11.17 9.71 -21.19
CA ILE A 246 -10.18 10.76 -21.48
C ILE A 246 -10.87 12.13 -21.62
N LYS A 247 -11.99 12.19 -22.36
CA LYS A 247 -12.74 13.42 -22.59
C LYS A 247 -13.34 13.96 -21.29
N THR A 248 -13.96 13.10 -20.48
CA THR A 248 -14.53 13.46 -19.17
C THR A 248 -13.43 13.96 -18.23
N THR A 249 -12.32 13.23 -18.11
CA THR A 249 -11.17 13.63 -17.29
C THR A 249 -10.64 15.01 -17.69
N ARG A 250 -10.47 15.26 -19.00
CA ARG A 250 -10.04 16.56 -19.51
C ARG A 250 -11.03 17.68 -19.19
N ASN A 251 -12.33 17.41 -19.24
CA ASN A 251 -13.35 18.39 -18.90
C ASN A 251 -13.32 18.76 -17.42
N ILE A 252 -13.16 17.77 -16.54
CA ILE A 252 -12.99 17.98 -15.10
C ILE A 252 -11.74 18.82 -14.82
N HIS A 253 -10.59 18.47 -15.42
CA HIS A 253 -9.35 19.25 -15.26
C HIS A 253 -9.49 20.68 -15.79
N LYS A 254 -10.20 20.90 -16.90
CA LYS A 254 -10.47 22.25 -17.45
C LYS A 254 -11.37 23.07 -16.52
N ARG A 255 -12.35 22.44 -15.87
CA ARG A 255 -13.24 23.08 -14.89
C ARG A 255 -12.42 23.72 -13.78
N ASP A 256 -11.51 22.95 -13.21
CA ASP A 256 -10.74 23.32 -12.02
C ASP A 256 -9.39 23.98 -12.36
N LYS A 257 -9.14 24.23 -13.66
CA LYS A 257 -7.97 24.99 -14.12
C LYS A 257 -7.91 26.33 -13.39
N TYR A 258 -6.72 26.67 -12.88
CA TYR A 258 -6.42 27.86 -12.07
C TYR A 258 -6.90 27.79 -10.61
N ILE A 259 -7.30 26.62 -10.12
CA ILE A 259 -7.66 26.40 -8.72
C ILE A 259 -6.64 25.44 -8.10
N HIS A 260 -6.02 25.84 -7.00
CA HIS A 260 -4.96 25.08 -6.34
C HIS A 260 -5.26 24.92 -4.84
N LEU A 261 -5.11 23.70 -4.30
CA LEU A 261 -5.30 23.44 -2.87
C LEU A 261 -3.97 23.62 -2.12
N HIS A 262 -3.88 24.62 -1.24
CA HIS A 262 -2.74 24.85 -0.36
C HIS A 262 -3.23 25.03 1.08
N ASP A 263 -2.64 24.29 2.01
CA ASP A 263 -2.98 24.34 3.45
C ASP A 263 -4.48 24.22 3.75
N GLY A 264 -5.17 23.33 3.02
CA GLY A 264 -6.60 23.09 3.18
C GLY A 264 -7.52 24.15 2.55
N ARG A 265 -6.97 25.12 1.81
CA ARG A 265 -7.73 26.20 1.14
C ARG A 265 -7.52 26.22 -0.37
N TYR A 266 -8.56 26.63 -1.10
CA TYR A 266 -8.57 26.71 -2.56
C TYR A 266 -8.17 28.11 -3.05
N TYR A 267 -7.05 28.18 -3.76
CA TYR A 267 -6.48 29.39 -4.34
C TYR A 267 -6.92 29.49 -5.79
N VAL A 268 -7.59 30.59 -6.15
CA VAL A 268 -7.82 30.94 -7.56
C VAL A 268 -6.65 31.78 -8.03
N GLU A 269 -5.75 31.21 -8.83
CA GLU A 269 -4.51 31.87 -9.25
C GLU A 269 -4.17 31.63 -10.72
N ARG A 270 -3.57 32.64 -11.35
CA ARG A 270 -3.17 32.58 -12.77
C ARG A 270 -1.81 33.21 -12.96
N LYS A 271 -0.99 32.60 -13.82
CA LYS A 271 0.30 33.15 -14.25
C LYS A 271 0.09 34.25 -15.30
N VAL A 272 0.58 35.46 -15.02
CA VAL A 272 0.55 36.62 -15.90
C VAL A 272 1.97 37.18 -15.97
N ASN A 273 2.57 37.28 -17.15
CA ASN A 273 3.96 37.73 -17.34
C ASN A 273 4.95 37.00 -16.43
N ASN A 274 4.84 35.66 -16.38
CA ASN A 274 5.61 34.77 -15.52
C ASN A 274 5.45 34.94 -14.00
N LYS A 275 4.58 35.84 -13.53
CA LYS A 275 4.27 36.01 -12.10
C LYS A 275 2.94 35.34 -11.76
N VAL A 276 2.89 34.65 -10.62
CA VAL A 276 1.65 34.07 -10.10
C VAL A 276 0.82 35.20 -9.49
N VAL A 277 -0.40 35.37 -9.98
CA VAL A 277 -1.35 36.35 -9.45
C VAL A 277 -2.48 35.59 -8.77
N ILE A 278 -2.59 35.77 -7.46
CA ILE A 278 -3.69 35.23 -6.66
C ILE A 278 -4.89 36.19 -6.78
N TYR A 279 -6.04 35.63 -7.12
CA TYR A 279 -7.32 36.34 -7.24
C TYR A 279 -8.19 36.12 -6.02
N GLY A 280 -8.10 34.97 -5.35
CA GLY A 280 -8.78 34.77 -4.08
C GLY A 280 -8.41 33.44 -3.44
N ILE A 281 -8.73 33.32 -2.16
CA ILE A 281 -8.49 32.14 -1.33
C ILE A 281 -9.83 31.79 -0.68
N TYR A 282 -10.26 30.55 -0.84
CA TYR A 282 -11.59 30.11 -0.43
C TYR A 282 -11.51 28.81 0.35
N ASP A 283 -12.32 28.66 1.39
CA ASP A 283 -12.46 27.38 2.10
C ASP A 283 -13.37 26.40 1.31
N ASP A 284 -14.20 26.93 0.41
CA ASP A 284 -15.14 26.16 -0.41
C ASP A 284 -14.70 26.12 -1.89
N LEU A 285 -14.64 24.90 -2.46
CA LEU A 285 -14.20 24.68 -3.84
C LEU A 285 -15.18 25.26 -4.85
N ASP A 286 -16.48 25.24 -4.56
CA ASP A 286 -17.47 25.66 -5.52
C ASP A 286 -17.59 27.17 -5.62
N LEU A 287 -17.42 27.87 -4.50
CA LEU A 287 -17.18 29.30 -4.52
C LEU A 287 -15.93 29.64 -5.34
N ALA A 288 -14.83 28.90 -5.16
CA ALA A 288 -13.62 29.11 -5.95
C ALA A 288 -13.89 28.90 -7.46
N ARG A 289 -14.63 27.86 -7.84
CA ARG A 289 -15.06 27.58 -9.23
C ARG A 289 -15.97 28.68 -9.78
N TYR A 290 -16.95 29.12 -9.00
CA TYR A 290 -17.89 30.16 -9.38
C TYR A 290 -17.14 31.46 -9.66
N VAL A 291 -16.27 31.88 -8.73
CA VAL A 291 -15.47 33.09 -8.89
C VAL A 291 -14.51 32.95 -10.06
N LYS A 292 -13.81 31.82 -10.21
CA LYS A 292 -12.92 31.55 -11.37
C LYS A 292 -13.68 31.64 -12.70
N THR A 293 -14.88 31.09 -12.78
CA THR A 293 -15.68 31.08 -14.02
C THR A 293 -16.11 32.50 -14.39
N ASN A 294 -16.59 33.27 -13.40
CA ASN A 294 -16.96 34.67 -13.62
C ASN A 294 -15.74 35.56 -13.92
N LEU A 295 -14.59 35.31 -13.28
CA LEU A 295 -13.34 35.99 -13.63
C LEU A 295 -12.94 35.67 -15.08
N ALA A 296 -13.02 34.41 -15.50
CA ALA A 296 -12.69 34.02 -16.87
C ALA A 296 -13.57 34.71 -17.92
N THR A 297 -14.88 34.86 -17.66
CA THR A 297 -15.81 35.56 -18.57
C THR A 297 -15.64 37.09 -18.55
N HIS A 298 -15.06 37.65 -17.49
CA HIS A 298 -14.84 39.09 -17.34
C HIS A 298 -13.36 39.48 -17.41
N ASN A 299 -12.56 38.76 -18.23
CA ASN A 299 -11.14 39.05 -18.47
C ASN A 299 -10.30 39.22 -17.18
N TRP A 300 -10.63 38.45 -16.14
CA TRP A 300 -9.92 38.37 -14.87
C TRP A 300 -9.83 39.72 -14.11
N GLN A 301 -10.87 40.56 -14.18
CA GLN A 301 -10.90 41.83 -13.45
C GLN A 301 -11.04 41.63 -11.92
N LYS A 302 -9.94 41.81 -11.17
CA LYS A 302 -9.90 41.65 -9.71
C LYS A 302 -10.97 42.45 -8.95
N ARG A 303 -11.30 43.66 -9.40
CA ARG A 303 -12.33 44.51 -8.77
C ARG A 303 -13.72 43.85 -8.70
N LEU A 304 -13.99 42.83 -9.51
CA LEU A 304 -15.28 42.14 -9.57
C LEU A 304 -15.40 40.98 -8.57
N ILE A 305 -14.32 40.57 -7.89
CA ILE A 305 -14.31 39.40 -6.99
C ILE A 305 -15.38 39.50 -5.91
N LYS A 306 -15.40 40.61 -5.14
CA LYS A 306 -16.39 40.84 -4.07
C LYS A 306 -17.84 40.80 -4.59
N LYS A 307 -18.06 41.25 -5.84
CA LYS A 307 -19.37 41.21 -6.49
C LYS A 307 -19.79 39.76 -6.78
N PHE A 308 -18.86 38.93 -7.24
CA PHE A 308 -19.11 37.52 -7.51
C PHE A 308 -19.34 36.72 -6.23
N GLU A 309 -18.51 36.92 -5.20
CA GLU A 309 -18.70 36.28 -3.88
C GLU A 309 -20.08 36.61 -3.30
N LYS A 310 -20.46 37.90 -3.28
CA LYS A 310 -21.78 38.32 -2.80
C LYS A 310 -22.91 37.64 -3.59
N ARG A 311 -22.78 37.53 -4.91
CA ARG A 311 -23.78 36.90 -5.77
C ARG A 311 -23.91 35.39 -5.53
N TYR A 312 -22.80 34.70 -5.25
CA TYR A 312 -22.80 33.27 -4.93
C TYR A 312 -23.63 32.99 -3.67
N TYR A 313 -23.40 33.74 -2.59
CA TYR A 313 -24.12 33.56 -1.32
C TYR A 313 -25.59 33.99 -1.40
N LEU A 314 -25.91 35.04 -2.17
CA LEU A 314 -27.30 35.50 -2.35
C LEU A 314 -28.17 34.50 -3.10
N ASN A 315 -27.57 33.77 -4.06
CA ASN A 315 -28.33 32.90 -4.94
C ASN A 315 -28.41 31.45 -4.45
N LYS A 316 -27.87 31.12 -3.26
CA LYS A 316 -27.73 29.74 -2.75
C LYS A 316 -27.49 28.75 -3.89
N VAL A 317 -26.46 28.98 -4.69
CA VAL A 317 -26.16 28.09 -5.80
C VAL A 317 -25.75 26.76 -5.17
N GLU A 318 -26.68 25.80 -5.08
CA GLU A 318 -26.39 24.42 -4.73
C GLU A 318 -25.50 23.85 -5.84
N THR A 319 -24.20 24.01 -5.68
CA THR A 319 -23.22 23.22 -6.41
C THR A 319 -23.01 21.95 -5.61
N LYS A 320 -23.91 20.97 -5.74
CA LYS A 320 -23.61 19.61 -5.29
C LYS A 320 -22.66 18.99 -6.31
N TYR A 321 -21.34 19.07 -6.13
CA TYR A 321 -20.48 18.16 -6.90
C TYR A 321 -19.08 17.89 -6.33
N TYR A 322 -18.94 16.70 -5.74
CA TYR A 322 -17.69 15.96 -5.61
C TYR A 322 -17.44 15.15 -6.88
N TYR A 323 -16.21 14.67 -7.13
CA TYR A 323 -15.98 13.57 -8.09
C TYR A 323 -16.95 12.43 -7.77
N ASP A 324 -18.09 12.37 -8.43
CA ASP A 324 -19.03 11.27 -8.28
C ASP A 324 -18.69 10.26 -9.36
N SER A 325 -18.65 8.98 -9.00
CA SER A 325 -18.36 7.89 -9.93
C SER A 325 -19.29 7.94 -11.14
N THR A 326 -20.49 8.52 -10.99
CA THR A 326 -21.48 8.77 -12.03
C THR A 326 -20.99 9.65 -13.20
N ASP A 327 -19.96 10.49 -13.03
CA ASP A 327 -19.39 11.30 -14.13
C ASP A 327 -18.69 10.44 -15.20
N PHE A 328 -18.15 9.29 -14.78
CA PHE A 328 -17.32 8.44 -15.63
C PHE A 328 -18.08 7.26 -16.21
N PHE A 329 -19.13 6.80 -15.53
CA PHE A 329 -19.80 5.56 -15.86
C PHE A 329 -21.18 5.87 -16.42
N LYS A 330 -21.37 5.63 -17.71
CA LYS A 330 -22.69 5.58 -18.32
C LYS A 330 -23.48 4.46 -17.63
N THR A 331 -24.63 4.80 -17.06
CA THR A 331 -25.64 3.83 -16.57
C THR A 331 -26.12 2.92 -17.68
#